data_AF-A0A1I3ZPW9-F1
#
_entry.id   AF-A0A1I3ZPW9-F1
#
_cell.length_a   1.000
_cell.length_b   1.000
_cell.length_c   1.000
_cell.angle_alpha   90.00
_cell.angle_beta   90.00
_cell.angle_gamma   90.00
#
_symmetry.space_group_name_H-M   'P 1'
#
loop_
_entity.id
_entity.type
_entity.pdbx_description
1 polymer ?
#
loop_
_entity_poly.entity_id
_entity_poly.type
_entity_poly.pdbx_seq_one_letter_code
_entity_poly.pdbx_strand_id
1 'polypeptide(L)'
;MEHTWGKDFSENLVYDIALGNLNLARCWWQRVEALPELHYPHQDARWRTWSLRIRSLREPLMDDDRAALAAILHRWERENVAGTKAEAIWAPTPFPLEEVG
;
A
#
# COMPACT_ATOMS: atom_id res chain seq x y z
N MET A 1 -20.01 -6.79 3.78
CA MET A 1 -18.55 -6.56 3.89
C MET A 1 -18.23 -6.59 5.37
N GLU A 2 -17.87 -7.75 5.91
CA GLU A 2 -17.82 -7.95 7.38
C GLU A 2 -16.41 -8.10 7.98
N HIS A 3 -15.33 -8.03 7.19
CA HIS A 3 -13.97 -8.05 7.75
C HIS A 3 -13.08 -7.01 7.07
N THR A 4 -12.69 -6.00 7.85
CA THR A 4 -11.58 -5.09 7.56
C THR A 4 -10.35 -5.60 8.32
N TRP A 5 -9.25 -5.86 7.62
CA TRP A 5 -7.96 -6.25 8.21
C TRP A 5 -7.23 -5.06 8.83
N GLY A 6 -7.36 -3.89 8.21
CA GLY A 6 -6.74 -2.64 8.62
C GLY A 6 -7.63 -1.76 9.48
N LYS A 7 -6.99 -0.83 10.20
CA LYS A 7 -7.62 0.19 11.05
C LYS A 7 -8.42 1.21 10.22
N ASP A 8 -8.03 1.42 8.97
CA ASP A 8 -8.70 2.33 8.04
C ASP A 8 -8.74 1.76 6.61
N PHE A 9 -9.38 2.48 5.69
CA PHE A 9 -9.50 2.05 4.29
C PHE A 9 -8.15 1.98 3.56
N SER A 10 -7.15 2.78 3.95
CA SER A 10 -5.82 2.79 3.34
C SER A 10 -5.02 1.56 3.74
N GLU A 11 -5.10 1.13 5.00
CA GLU A 11 -4.49 -0.11 5.44
C GLU A 11 -5.15 -1.33 4.77
N ASN A 12 -6.48 -1.35 4.65
CA ASN A 12 -7.19 -2.41 3.93
C ASN A 12 -6.78 -2.48 2.45
N LEU A 13 -6.65 -1.33 1.79
CA LEU A 13 -6.13 -1.22 0.43
C LEU A 13 -4.75 -1.89 0.31
N VAL A 14 -3.80 -1.55 1.18
CA VAL A 14 -2.44 -2.08 1.14
C VAL A 14 -2.41 -3.59 1.38
N TYR A 15 -3.19 -4.08 2.36
CA TYR A 15 -3.25 -5.52 2.64
C TYR A 15 -3.85 -6.32 1.48
N ASP A 16 -4.95 -5.86 0.89
CA ASP A 16 -5.56 -6.57 -0.24
C ASP A 16 -4.68 -6.50 -1.49
N ILE A 17 -3.88 -5.44 -1.68
CA ILE A 17 -2.82 -5.44 -2.72
C ILE A 17 -1.78 -6.52 -2.43
N ALA A 18 -1.21 -6.53 -1.22
CA ALA A 18 -0.16 -7.48 -0.85
C ALA A 18 -0.62 -8.95 -0.96
N LEU A 19 -1.88 -9.22 -0.61
CA LEU A 19 -2.50 -10.54 -0.76
C LEU A 19 -2.87 -10.91 -2.20
N GLY A 20 -2.74 -9.99 -3.16
CA GLY A 20 -3.12 -10.20 -4.56
C GLY A 20 -4.62 -10.08 -4.85
N ASN A 21 -5.42 -9.60 -3.89
CA ASN A 21 -6.86 -9.37 -4.01
C ASN A 21 -7.18 -8.07 -4.74
N LEU A 22 -6.67 -7.90 -5.97
CA LEU A 22 -6.71 -6.59 -6.68
C LEU A 22 -8.14 -6.05 -6.88
N ASN A 23 -9.13 -6.92 -7.12
CA ASN A 23 -10.53 -6.49 -7.22
C ASN A 23 -11.06 -5.85 -5.92
N LEU A 24 -10.73 -6.41 -4.75
CA LEU A 24 -11.08 -5.82 -3.45
C LEU A 24 -10.28 -4.54 -3.20
N ALA A 25 -8.99 -4.54 -3.55
CA ALA A 25 -8.16 -3.35 -3.47
C ALA A 25 -8.74 -2.18 -4.28
N ARG A 26 -9.28 -2.42 -5.49
CA ARG A 26 -9.98 -1.38 -6.28
C ARG A 26 -11.23 -0.83 -5.57
N CYS A 27 -11.98 -1.67 -4.86
CA CYS A 27 -13.12 -1.21 -4.04
C CYS A 27 -12.65 -0.32 -2.87
N TRP A 28 -11.52 -0.67 -2.23
CA TRP A 28 -10.92 0.19 -1.21
C TRP A 28 -10.40 1.50 -1.79
N TRP A 29 -9.77 1.45 -2.96
CA TRP A 29 -9.29 2.63 -3.67
C TRP A 29 -10.39 3.66 -3.87
N GLN A 30 -11.59 3.25 -4.30
CA GLN A 30 -12.74 4.16 -4.45
C GLN A 30 -13.10 4.90 -3.15
N ARG A 31 -12.99 4.21 -1.99
CA ARG A 31 -13.23 4.83 -0.69
C ARG A 31 -12.11 5.77 -0.28
N VAL A 32 -10.87 5.36 -0.51
CA VAL A 32 -9.66 6.16 -0.21
C VAL A 32 -9.59 7.41 -1.08
N GLU A 33 -9.91 7.30 -2.37
CA GLU A 33 -9.94 8.42 -3.31
C GLU A 33 -11.03 9.44 -2.97
N ALA A 34 -12.11 9.02 -2.30
CA ALA A 34 -13.15 9.93 -1.83
C ALA A 34 -12.77 10.69 -0.54
N LEU A 35 -11.69 10.31 0.15
CA LEU A 35 -11.24 10.98 1.38
C LEU A 35 -10.62 12.35 1.06
N PRO A 36 -11.13 13.46 1.63
CA PRO A 36 -10.52 14.78 1.46
C PRO A 36 -9.03 14.81 1.83
N GLU A 37 -8.64 14.04 2.84
CA GLU A 37 -7.29 13.97 3.38
C GLU A 37 -6.25 13.48 2.34
N LEU A 38 -6.69 12.76 1.30
CA LEU A 38 -5.81 12.33 0.21
C LEU A 38 -5.43 13.49 -0.73
N HIS A 39 -6.31 14.49 -0.85
CA HIS A 39 -6.21 15.58 -1.83
C HIS A 39 -5.71 16.88 -1.23
N TYR A 40 -6.00 17.13 0.05
CA TYR A 40 -5.61 18.38 0.70
C TYR A 40 -4.23 18.27 1.36
N PRO A 41 -3.38 19.29 1.24
CA PRO A 41 -2.08 19.32 1.89
C PRO A 41 -2.26 19.38 3.41
N HIS A 42 -1.98 18.26 4.08
CA HIS A 42 -1.94 18.22 5.53
C HIS A 42 -0.67 18.91 6.06
N GLN A 43 -0.77 19.67 7.15
CA GLN A 43 0.41 20.38 7.70
C GLN A 43 1.48 19.41 8.23
N ASP A 44 1.04 18.29 8.78
CA ASP A 44 1.90 17.20 9.23
C ASP A 44 2.65 16.52 8.07
N ALA A 45 3.98 16.44 8.19
CA ALA A 45 4.87 15.89 7.17
C ALA A 45 4.75 14.37 7.01
N ARG A 46 4.42 13.64 8.08
CA ARG A 46 4.17 12.19 8.05
C ARG A 46 2.91 11.91 7.24
N TRP A 47 1.85 12.67 7.46
CA TRP A 47 0.62 12.55 6.67
C TRP A 47 0.83 12.87 5.19
N ARG A 48 1.61 13.90 4.85
CA ARG A 48 1.97 14.19 3.44
C ARG A 48 2.74 13.05 2.77
N THR A 49 3.71 12.48 3.48
CA THR A 49 4.45 11.33 2.97
C THR A 49 3.53 10.13 2.76
N TRP A 50 2.62 9.88 3.70
CA TRP A 50 1.66 8.80 3.61
C TRP A 50 0.67 8.97 2.45
N SER A 51 0.10 10.16 2.25
CA SER A 51 -0.84 10.40 1.14
C SER A 51 -0.16 10.26 -0.22
N LEU A 52 1.10 10.70 -0.37
CA LEU A 52 1.88 10.50 -1.59
C LEU A 52 2.15 9.01 -1.85
N ARG A 53 2.48 8.24 -0.82
CA ARG A 53 2.64 6.77 -0.91
C ARG A 53 1.34 6.11 -1.36
N ILE A 54 0.22 6.40 -0.72
CA ILE A 54 -1.07 5.82 -1.10
C ILE A 54 -1.42 6.19 -2.55
N ARG A 55 -1.22 7.45 -2.95
CA ARG A 55 -1.47 7.88 -4.33
C ARG A 55 -0.63 7.15 -5.38
N SER A 56 0.60 6.73 -5.05
CA SER A 56 1.45 6.01 -6.01
C SER A 56 0.94 4.60 -6.34
N LEU A 57 0.01 4.05 -5.55
CA LEU A 57 -0.60 2.74 -5.81
C LEU A 57 -1.65 2.79 -6.92
N ARG A 58 -2.25 3.97 -7.20
CA ARG A 58 -3.42 4.10 -8.07
C ARG A 58 -3.22 3.50 -9.45
N GLU A 59 -2.21 3.98 -10.17
CA GLU A 59 -1.98 3.63 -11.58
C GLU A 59 -1.62 2.15 -11.71
N PRO A 60 -0.63 1.60 -10.98
CA PRO A 60 -0.36 0.16 -10.99
C PRO A 60 -1.56 -0.71 -10.63
N LEU A 61 -2.41 -0.26 -9.69
CA LEU A 61 -3.62 -0.97 -9.30
C LEU A 61 -4.68 -0.99 -10.41
N MET A 62 -4.83 0.11 -11.16
CA MET A 62 -5.81 0.15 -12.26
C MET A 62 -5.35 -0.68 -13.46
N ASP A 63 -4.05 -0.78 -13.67
CA ASP A 63 -3.44 -1.48 -14.79
C ASP A 63 -3.19 -2.98 -14.52
N ASP A 64 -3.57 -3.47 -13.33
CA ASP A 64 -3.20 -4.82 -12.83
C ASP A 64 -1.69 -5.10 -12.91
N ASP A 65 -0.86 -4.05 -12.78
CA ASP A 65 0.59 -4.18 -12.78
C ASP A 65 1.08 -4.69 -11.42
N ARG A 66 0.99 -6.01 -11.26
CA ARG A 66 1.43 -6.73 -10.07
C ARG A 66 2.89 -6.48 -9.75
N ALA A 67 3.74 -6.38 -10.76
CA ALA A 67 5.17 -6.17 -10.59
C ALA A 67 5.48 -4.77 -10.04
N ALA A 68 4.83 -3.73 -10.59
CA ALA A 68 4.99 -2.37 -10.09
C ALA A 68 4.42 -2.22 -8.67
N LEU A 69 3.27 -2.82 -8.38
CA LEU A 69 2.70 -2.86 -7.04
C LEU A 69 3.65 -3.52 -6.03
N ALA A 70 4.19 -4.70 -6.36
CA ALA A 70 5.16 -5.38 -5.52
C ALA A 70 6.42 -4.54 -5.29
N ALA A 71 6.95 -3.91 -6.35
CA ALA A 71 8.12 -3.04 -6.23
C ALA A 71 7.89 -1.84 -5.29
N ILE A 72 6.68 -1.24 -5.32
CA ILE A 72 6.29 -0.18 -4.39
C ILE A 72 6.27 -0.70 -2.95
N LEU A 73 5.65 -1.86 -2.71
CA LEU A 73 5.54 -2.44 -1.37
C LEU A 73 6.92 -2.83 -0.80
N HIS A 74 7.76 -3.51 -1.59
CA HIS A 74 9.14 -3.86 -1.21
C HIS A 74 9.97 -2.64 -0.86
N ARG A 75 9.80 -1.54 -1.62
CA ARG A 75 10.45 -0.27 -1.30
C ARG A 75 10.00 0.25 0.06
N TRP A 76 8.70 0.20 0.38
CA TRP A 76 8.19 0.68 1.66
C TRP A 76 8.66 -0.19 2.83
N GLU A 77 8.71 -1.51 2.68
CA GLU A 77 9.27 -2.40 3.70
C GLU A 77 10.74 -2.05 3.99
N ARG A 78 11.55 -1.90 2.94
CA ARG A 78 12.95 -1.49 3.07
C ARG A 78 13.09 -0.15 3.79
N GLU A 79 12.29 0.84 3.40
CA GLU A 79 12.29 2.17 4.05
C GLU A 79 11.88 2.11 5.52
N ASN A 80 11.00 1.17 5.91
CA ASN A 80 10.55 1.01 7.30
C ASN A 80 11.60 0.32 8.19
N VAL A 81 12.41 -0.60 7.64
CA VAL A 81 13.47 -1.28 8.40
C VAL A 81 14.78 -0.51 8.42
N ALA A 82 15.02 0.37 7.44
CA ALA A 82 16.24 1.16 7.34
C ALA A 82 16.53 1.95 8.63
N GLY A 83 17.76 1.85 9.15
CA GLY A 83 18.19 2.52 10.38
C GLY A 83 17.69 1.87 11.67
N THR A 84 16.95 0.76 11.58
CA THR A 84 16.48 0.01 12.75
C THR A 84 17.40 -1.15 13.09
N LYS A 85 17.29 -1.70 14.30
CA LYS A 85 17.99 -2.94 14.67
C LYS A 85 17.55 -4.15 13.84
N ALA A 86 16.36 -4.10 13.24
CA ALA A 86 15.83 -5.18 12.42
C ALA A 86 16.49 -5.23 11.03
N GLU A 87 17.08 -4.12 10.56
CA GLU A 87 17.74 -4.05 9.24
C GLU A 87 18.79 -5.16 9.06
N ALA A 88 19.55 -5.47 10.12
CA ALA A 88 20.62 -6.48 10.09
C ALA A 88 20.14 -7.93 9.89
N ILE A 89 18.86 -8.19 10.15
CA ILE A 89 18.26 -9.53 10.06
C ILE A 89 17.10 -9.59 9.06
N TRP A 90 16.78 -8.47 8.42
CA TRP A 90 15.68 -8.38 7.47
C TRP A 90 16.12 -8.89 6.09
N ALA A 91 15.27 -9.70 5.48
CA ALA A 91 15.37 -10.09 4.08
C ALA A 91 13.98 -9.93 3.45
N PRO A 92 13.89 -9.39 2.22
CA PRO A 92 12.62 -9.28 1.52
C PRO A 92 12.07 -10.69 1.22
N THR A 93 10.79 -10.89 1.48
CA THR A 93 10.06 -12.11 1.12
C THR A 93 8.99 -11.75 0.10
N PRO A 94 8.74 -12.57 -0.93
CA PRO A 94 7.72 -12.26 -1.92
C PRO A 94 6.35 -12.13 -1.26
N PHE A 95 5.57 -11.15 -1.72
CA PHE A 95 4.16 -11.03 -1.38
C PHE A 95 3.34 -12.07 -2.15
N PRO A 96 2.20 -12.55 -1.61
CA PRO A 96 1.28 -13.41 -2.36
C PRO A 96 0.84 -12.83 -3.72
N LEU A 97 0.78 -11.50 -3.85
CA LEU A 97 0.59 -10.78 -5.11
C LEU A 97 1.53 -11.24 -6.24
N GLU A 98 2.77 -11.59 -5.89
CA GLU A 98 3.83 -11.97 -6.82
C GLU A 98 3.75 -13.44 -7.26
N GLU A 99 2.99 -14.28 -6.53
CA GLU A 99 2.91 -15.72 -6.79
C GLU A 99 1.82 -16.09 -7.80
N VAL A 100 0.85 -15.20 -8.05
CA VAL A 100 -0.29 -15.46 -8.91
C VAL A 100 -0.21 -14.57 -10.16
N GLY A 101 0.20 -15.16 -11.28
CA GLY A 101 0.16 -14.59 -12.63
C GLY A 101 -0.59 -15.52 -13.56
#